data_AF-A0A670YKR5-F1
#
_entry.id   AF-A0A670YKR5-F1
#
_cell.length_a   1.000
_cell.length_b   1.000
_cell.length_c   1.000
_cell.angle_alpha   90.00
_cell.angle_beta   90.00
_cell.angle_gamma   90.00
#
_symmetry.space_group_name_H-M   'P 1'
#
loop_
_entity.id
_entity.type
_entity.pdbx_description
1 polymer ?
#
loop_
_entity_poly.entity_id
_entity_poly.type
_entity_poly.pdbx_seq_one_letter_code
_entity_poly.pdbx_strand_id
1 'polypeptide(L)'
;MAAGGKASSASSSSSSSSSSSSSAAAPSSSGTAAFSAASPPPPSSSSSSSWSGLEASLDRKLQALSNTMESIQGLSSWCLENKRHHAAIARRWIHWMRRSAFAHRLNLFYLANDVIQNCKRKNAIVFRDTFAEVLPEAAALVKDPSVSKSIERIFKIWEDRNVYPEETIVILKEALSSTFKSQKQQKETQNKQPTKSWKKSQSKELLRLKRLNVVARK
;
A
#
# COMPACT_ATOMS: atom_id res chain seq x y z
N MET A 1 -11.32 48.01 -51.22
CA MET A 1 -12.47 47.22 -51.70
C MET A 1 -12.99 46.44 -50.49
N ALA A 2 -14.05 46.94 -49.82
CA ALA A 2 -15.44 46.45 -49.92
C ALA A 2 -15.58 45.01 -49.38
N ALA A 3 -16.56 44.58 -48.58
CA ALA A 3 -17.74 45.08 -47.86
C ALA A 3 -18.11 43.89 -46.92
N GLY A 4 -18.69 43.99 -45.71
CA GLY A 4 -20.00 44.54 -45.37
C GLY A 4 -20.92 43.39 -44.87
N GLY A 5 -21.69 43.60 -43.80
CA GLY A 5 -22.79 42.72 -43.34
C GLY A 5 -22.80 42.45 -41.82
N LYS A 6 -23.32 43.34 -40.95
CA LYS A 6 -24.73 43.46 -40.46
C LYS A 6 -25.31 42.14 -39.92
N ALA A 7 -25.45 41.98 -38.60
CA ALA A 7 -26.57 42.40 -37.73
C ALA A 7 -27.72 41.38 -37.67
N SER A 8 -28.17 40.99 -36.47
CA SER A 8 -29.56 41.13 -36.01
C SER A 8 -29.81 40.47 -34.64
N SER A 9 -30.53 41.23 -33.83
CA SER A 9 -31.13 40.97 -32.52
C SER A 9 -32.51 40.30 -32.62
N ALA A 10 -32.90 39.52 -31.60
CA ALA A 10 -34.27 39.37 -31.07
C ALA A 10 -34.12 38.56 -29.74
N SER A 11 -34.45 39.02 -28.53
CA SER A 11 -35.68 39.57 -27.92
C SER A 11 -36.82 38.57 -27.72
N SER A 12 -37.52 38.74 -26.58
CA SER A 12 -38.79 38.16 -26.11
C SER A 12 -38.64 36.88 -25.25
N SER A 13 -38.75 36.98 -23.91
CA SER A 13 -39.98 37.06 -23.05
C SER A 13 -40.58 35.66 -22.82
N SER A 14 -41.09 35.23 -21.66
CA SER A 14 -41.77 35.89 -20.54
C SER A 14 -42.11 34.82 -19.47
N SER A 15 -42.31 35.25 -18.21
CA SER A 15 -43.38 34.84 -17.25
C SER A 15 -43.60 33.33 -16.95
N SER A 16 -43.86 32.83 -15.74
CA SER A 16 -44.45 33.44 -14.54
C SER A 16 -44.58 32.38 -13.43
N SER A 17 -44.50 32.86 -12.18
CA SER A 17 -45.31 32.49 -11.00
C SER A 17 -45.46 31.03 -10.58
N SER A 18 -45.02 30.71 -9.36
CA SER A 18 -45.93 30.50 -8.20
C SER A 18 -45.15 29.98 -6.99
N SER A 19 -44.96 30.81 -5.98
CA SER A 19 -44.60 30.35 -4.64
C SER A 19 -45.66 30.88 -3.67
N SER A 20 -46.58 29.98 -3.33
CA SER A 20 -47.59 30.15 -2.32
C SER A 20 -46.96 30.26 -0.93
N SER A 21 -47.51 31.20 -0.18
CA SER A 21 -47.35 31.43 1.24
C SER A 21 -47.68 30.18 2.08
N SER A 22 -46.93 29.98 3.16
CA SER A 22 -47.35 29.11 4.27
C SER A 22 -46.99 29.80 5.57
N SER A 23 -48.03 30.33 6.21
CA SER A 23 -47.99 31.00 7.50
C SER A 23 -47.76 30.01 8.65
N ALA A 24 -47.21 30.56 9.72
CA ALA A 24 -46.91 29.95 10.99
C ALA A 24 -48.10 29.29 11.71
N ALA A 25 -47.83 28.23 12.48
CA ALA A 25 -48.53 27.92 13.73
C ALA A 25 -47.73 26.93 14.60
N ALA A 26 -47.30 27.40 15.75
CA ALA A 26 -47.07 26.65 17.00
C ALA A 26 -47.53 27.60 18.14
N PRO A 27 -47.73 27.18 19.40
CA PRO A 27 -47.60 25.83 19.99
C PRO A 27 -48.84 25.43 20.85
N SER A 28 -48.83 24.23 21.43
CA SER A 28 -49.22 23.90 22.84
C SER A 28 -49.72 22.46 22.97
N SER A 29 -49.00 21.63 23.71
CA SER A 29 -49.61 20.75 24.73
C SER A 29 -48.52 20.00 25.50
N SER A 30 -48.52 20.27 26.79
CA SER A 30 -47.88 19.54 27.88
C SER A 30 -48.33 18.08 27.94
N GLY A 31 -47.38 17.17 28.11
CA GLY A 31 -47.63 15.75 28.41
C GLY A 31 -46.42 15.12 29.06
N THR A 32 -46.40 15.10 30.38
CA THR A 32 -45.45 14.38 31.23
C THR A 32 -45.77 12.88 31.23
N ALA A 33 -44.79 12.02 30.91
CA ALA A 33 -44.69 10.68 31.48
C ALA A 33 -43.29 10.10 31.21
N ALA A 34 -42.56 9.81 32.29
CA ALA A 34 -41.29 9.12 32.30
C ALA A 34 -41.50 7.61 32.39
N PHE A 35 -40.78 6.81 31.59
CA PHE A 35 -40.23 5.51 32.03
C PHE A 35 -39.23 4.91 31.02
N SER A 36 -38.08 4.50 31.57
CA SER A 36 -37.26 3.34 31.19
C SER A 36 -36.53 3.28 29.84
N ALA A 37 -35.22 3.53 29.94
CA ALA A 37 -34.15 2.64 29.52
C ALA A 37 -34.04 2.22 28.04
N ALA A 38 -33.26 2.99 27.28
CA ALA A 38 -32.24 2.43 26.38
C ALA A 38 -31.20 3.51 26.10
N SER A 39 -30.01 3.40 26.70
CA SER A 39 -28.86 4.17 26.27
C SER A 39 -28.60 3.85 24.78
N PRO A 40 -28.39 4.86 23.90
CA PRO A 40 -27.89 4.57 22.56
C PRO A 40 -26.54 3.87 22.70
N PRO A 41 -26.25 2.82 21.90
CA PRO A 41 -24.92 2.21 21.91
C PRO A 41 -23.87 3.29 21.58
N PRO A 42 -22.66 3.22 22.16
CA PRO A 42 -21.58 4.11 21.75
C PRO A 42 -21.37 3.95 20.24
N PRO A 43 -20.98 5.01 19.49
CA PRO A 43 -20.59 4.86 18.10
C PRO A 43 -19.34 3.97 18.04
N SER A 44 -19.56 2.68 17.89
CA SER A 44 -18.53 1.69 17.66
C SER A 44 -17.90 1.99 16.30
N SER A 45 -16.72 2.61 16.34
CA SER A 45 -15.66 2.46 15.34
C SER A 45 -16.13 2.61 13.88
N SER A 46 -16.67 3.78 13.55
CA SER A 46 -16.99 4.21 12.18
C SER A 46 -15.75 4.37 11.26
N SER A 47 -14.56 4.03 11.73
CA SER A 47 -13.32 4.03 10.95
C SER A 47 -13.14 2.76 10.10
N SER A 48 -13.77 1.64 10.47
CA SER A 48 -13.61 0.36 9.77
C SER A 48 -14.50 0.21 8.53
N SER A 49 -15.68 0.82 8.54
CA SER A 49 -16.65 0.73 7.44
C SER A 49 -16.18 1.43 6.17
N SER A 50 -15.36 2.50 6.31
CA SER A 50 -14.83 3.26 5.18
C SER A 50 -13.82 2.47 4.33
N TRP A 51 -12.96 1.65 4.96
CA TRP A 51 -12.00 0.82 4.20
C TRP A 51 -12.64 -0.39 3.54
N SER A 52 -13.61 -1.06 4.19
CA SER A 52 -14.22 -2.27 3.60
C SER A 52 -14.90 -2.00 2.25
N GLY A 53 -15.53 -0.83 2.06
CA GLY A 53 -16.08 -0.43 0.76
C GLY A 53 -15.01 -0.12 -0.30
N LEU A 54 -13.91 0.50 0.11
CA LEU A 54 -12.75 0.75 -0.76
C LEU A 54 -12.06 -0.55 -1.16
N GLU A 55 -11.97 -1.51 -0.24
CA GLU A 55 -11.39 -2.82 -0.46
C GLU A 55 -12.17 -3.61 -1.52
N ALA A 56 -13.50 -3.68 -1.39
CA ALA A 56 -14.35 -4.32 -2.41
C ALA A 56 -14.22 -3.64 -3.79
N SER A 57 -14.07 -2.31 -3.81
CA SER A 57 -13.85 -1.55 -5.03
C SER A 57 -12.48 -1.87 -5.66
N LEU A 58 -11.45 -1.98 -4.82
CA LEU A 58 -10.11 -2.36 -5.25
C LEU A 58 -10.07 -3.80 -5.77
N ASP A 59 -10.74 -4.74 -5.11
CA ASP A 59 -10.84 -6.13 -5.57
C ASP A 59 -11.47 -6.20 -6.97
N ARG A 60 -12.58 -5.49 -7.21
CA ARG A 60 -13.21 -5.41 -8.54
C ARG A 60 -12.29 -4.80 -9.59
N LYS A 61 -11.57 -3.72 -9.23
CA LYS A 61 -10.64 -3.04 -10.14
C LYS A 61 -9.41 -3.88 -10.46
N LEU A 62 -8.85 -4.59 -9.49
CA LEU A 62 -7.73 -5.52 -9.69
C LEU A 62 -8.17 -6.70 -10.55
N GLN A 63 -9.37 -7.24 -10.33
CA GLN A 63 -9.91 -8.31 -11.17
C GLN A 63 -10.09 -7.88 -12.63
N ALA A 64 -10.61 -6.67 -12.85
CA ALA A 64 -10.85 -6.11 -14.19
C ALA A 64 -9.59 -5.51 -14.84
N LEU A 65 -8.42 -5.60 -14.19
CA LEU A 65 -7.19 -5.00 -14.68
C LEU A 65 -6.72 -5.67 -15.99
N SER A 66 -6.57 -4.83 -17.01
CA SER A 66 -6.10 -5.21 -18.35
C SER A 66 -4.71 -4.63 -18.63
N ASN A 67 -4.11 -5.01 -19.76
CA ASN A 67 -2.83 -4.49 -20.22
C ASN A 67 -2.94 -3.12 -20.91
N THR A 68 -4.12 -2.50 -20.94
CA THR A 68 -4.32 -1.19 -21.57
C THR A 68 -3.83 -0.07 -20.65
N MET A 69 -3.26 0.98 -21.25
CA MET A 69 -2.67 2.09 -20.50
C MET A 69 -3.73 2.80 -19.64
N GLU A 70 -4.93 3.01 -20.19
CA GLU A 70 -6.05 3.66 -19.53
C GLU A 70 -6.53 2.89 -18.28
N SER A 71 -6.55 1.56 -18.35
CA SER A 71 -6.93 0.70 -17.22
C SER A 71 -5.88 0.80 -16.10
N ILE A 72 -4.61 0.70 -16.46
CA ILE A 72 -3.47 0.78 -15.52
C ILE A 72 -3.39 2.17 -14.88
N GLN A 73 -3.45 3.24 -15.68
CA GLN A 73 -3.37 4.62 -15.19
C GLN A 73 -4.59 5.01 -14.35
N GLY A 74 -5.78 4.58 -14.76
CA GLY A 74 -7.00 4.82 -14.00
C GLY A 74 -6.94 4.19 -12.61
N LEU A 75 -6.46 2.93 -12.51
CA LEU A 75 -6.29 2.25 -11.23
C LEU A 75 -5.13 2.84 -10.42
N SER A 76 -4.01 3.15 -11.05
CA SER A 76 -2.85 3.79 -10.41
C SER A 76 -3.24 5.12 -9.76
N SER A 77 -3.95 5.97 -10.49
CA SER A 77 -4.44 7.26 -10.00
C SER A 77 -5.36 7.08 -8.78
N TRP A 78 -6.26 6.08 -8.83
CA TRP A 78 -7.13 5.74 -7.71
C TRP A 78 -6.32 5.28 -6.47
N CYS A 79 -5.28 4.46 -6.66
CA CYS A 79 -4.40 4.04 -5.56
C CYS A 79 -3.68 5.24 -4.92
N LEU A 80 -3.17 6.16 -5.74
CA LEU A 80 -2.45 7.35 -5.29
C LEU A 80 -3.34 8.35 -4.53
N GLU A 81 -4.62 8.46 -4.91
CA GLU A 81 -5.61 9.27 -4.20
C GLU A 81 -5.91 8.70 -2.82
N ASN A 82 -5.98 7.37 -2.71
CA ASN A 82 -6.25 6.63 -1.47
C ASN A 82 -4.98 6.33 -0.66
N LYS A 83 -3.96 7.18 -0.75
CA LYS A 83 -2.65 6.98 -0.10
C LYS A 83 -2.71 6.77 1.42
N ARG A 84 -3.78 7.21 2.09
CA ARG A 84 -4.02 6.94 3.53
C ARG A 84 -4.07 5.43 3.83
N HIS A 85 -4.38 4.60 2.84
CA HIS A 85 -4.49 3.15 2.94
C HIS A 85 -3.38 2.41 2.18
N HIS A 86 -2.23 3.04 1.94
CA HIS A 86 -1.11 2.47 1.15
C HIS A 86 -0.78 1.01 1.56
N ALA A 87 -0.68 0.73 2.87
CA ALA A 87 -0.36 -0.59 3.40
C ALA A 87 -1.44 -1.63 3.12
N ALA A 88 -2.71 -1.23 3.16
CA ALA A 88 -3.82 -2.14 2.88
C ALA A 88 -3.94 -2.43 1.37
N ILE A 89 -3.70 -1.42 0.53
CA ILE A 89 -3.63 -1.55 -0.94
C ILE A 89 -2.50 -2.51 -1.33
N ALA A 90 -1.29 -2.34 -0.80
CA ALA A 90 -0.15 -3.20 -1.11
C ALA A 90 -0.39 -4.66 -0.67
N ARG A 91 -0.95 -4.86 0.53
CA ARG A 91 -1.35 -6.19 1.02
C ARG A 91 -2.39 -6.87 0.13
N ARG A 92 -3.36 -6.10 -0.38
CA ARG A 92 -4.39 -6.64 -1.27
C ARG A 92 -3.84 -6.91 -2.68
N TRP A 93 -2.91 -6.10 -3.15
CA TRP A 93 -2.19 -6.32 -4.40
C TRP A 93 -1.40 -7.63 -4.39
N ILE A 94 -0.60 -7.91 -3.35
CA ILE A 94 0.15 -9.18 -3.26
C ILE A 94 -0.80 -10.39 -3.13
N HIS A 95 -1.94 -10.20 -2.46
CA HIS A 95 -2.98 -11.23 -2.38
C HIS A 95 -3.54 -11.60 -3.78
N TRP A 96 -3.75 -10.62 -4.66
CA TRP A 96 -4.11 -10.86 -6.06
C TRP A 96 -2.98 -11.50 -6.86
N MET A 97 -1.73 -11.06 -6.67
CA MET A 97 -0.55 -11.67 -7.32
C MET A 97 -0.47 -13.18 -7.07
N ARG A 98 -0.71 -13.64 -5.84
CA ARG A 98 -0.63 -15.07 -5.48
C ARG A 98 -1.66 -15.94 -6.23
N ARG A 99 -2.88 -15.43 -6.45
CA ARG A 99 -3.95 -16.22 -7.08
C ARG A 99 -4.06 -16.08 -8.60
N SER A 100 -3.49 -15.02 -9.16
CA SER A 100 -3.60 -14.73 -10.60
C SER A 100 -2.62 -15.55 -11.43
N ALA A 101 -2.94 -15.76 -12.71
CA ALA A 101 -2.04 -16.38 -13.69
C ALA A 101 -0.95 -15.40 -14.16
N PHE A 102 0.13 -15.92 -14.78
CA PHE A 102 1.30 -15.12 -15.18
C PHE A 102 0.96 -13.89 -16.04
N ALA A 103 0.04 -14.00 -17.00
CA ALA A 103 -0.38 -12.88 -17.83
C ALA A 103 -0.99 -11.73 -17.00
N HIS A 104 -1.84 -12.06 -16.04
CA HIS A 104 -2.45 -11.04 -15.17
C HIS A 104 -1.49 -10.55 -14.08
N ARG A 105 -0.56 -11.40 -13.60
CA ARG A 105 0.55 -10.96 -12.71
C ARG A 105 1.40 -9.89 -13.37
N LEU A 106 1.64 -9.99 -14.69
CA LEU A 106 2.35 -8.95 -15.44
C LEU A 106 1.59 -7.62 -15.44
N ASN A 107 0.27 -7.64 -15.67
CA ASN A 107 -0.56 -6.42 -15.59
C ASN A 107 -0.52 -5.79 -14.19
N LEU A 108 -0.58 -6.61 -13.14
CA LEU A 108 -0.43 -6.16 -11.75
C LEU A 108 0.95 -5.53 -11.49
N PHE A 109 2.01 -6.06 -12.11
CA PHE A 109 3.34 -5.45 -12.05
C PHE A 109 3.41 -4.11 -12.79
N TYR A 110 2.75 -3.98 -13.94
CA TYR A 110 2.66 -2.69 -14.63
C TYR A 110 1.93 -1.63 -13.80
N LEU A 111 0.87 -2.03 -13.08
CA LEU A 111 0.22 -1.17 -12.10
C LEU A 111 1.19 -0.73 -10.99
N ALA A 112 1.92 -1.67 -10.37
CA ALA A 112 2.88 -1.34 -9.33
C ALA A 112 3.95 -0.37 -9.85
N ASN A 113 4.46 -0.61 -11.06
CA ASN A 113 5.41 0.28 -11.71
C ASN A 113 4.85 1.70 -11.88
N ASP A 114 3.62 1.85 -12.38
CA ASP A 114 3.02 3.17 -12.57
C ASP A 114 2.82 3.90 -11.23
N VAL A 115 2.32 3.20 -10.21
CA VAL A 115 2.14 3.77 -8.86
C VAL A 115 3.48 4.22 -8.27
N ILE A 116 4.51 3.39 -8.30
CA ILE A 116 5.85 3.68 -7.74
C ILE A 116 6.53 4.85 -8.47
N GLN A 117 6.30 4.99 -9.78
CA GLN A 117 6.84 6.11 -10.54
C GLN A 117 6.07 7.41 -10.30
N ASN A 118 4.74 7.35 -10.20
CA ASN A 118 3.89 8.53 -10.06
C ASN A 118 3.69 9.00 -8.60
N CYS A 119 4.03 8.16 -7.61
CA CYS A 119 3.89 8.50 -6.20
C CYS A 119 4.72 9.71 -5.76
N LYS A 120 5.87 9.97 -6.41
CA LYS A 120 6.72 11.14 -6.14
C LYS A 120 6.00 12.46 -6.46
N ARG A 121 5.27 12.53 -7.58
CA ARG A 121 4.54 13.74 -7.98
C ARG A 121 3.29 13.98 -7.13
N LYS A 122 2.64 12.91 -6.66
CA LYS A 122 1.38 12.97 -5.88
C LYS A 122 1.60 13.06 -4.36
N ASN A 123 2.82 13.34 -3.90
CA ASN A 123 3.18 13.36 -2.46
C ASN A 123 2.75 12.08 -1.73
N ALA A 124 2.97 10.93 -2.37
CA ALA A 124 2.58 9.61 -1.88
C ALA A 124 3.80 8.67 -1.80
N ILE A 125 4.98 9.21 -1.49
CA ILE A 125 6.26 8.48 -1.46
C ILE A 125 6.22 7.24 -0.56
N VAL A 126 5.34 7.20 0.44
CA VAL A 126 5.06 6.05 1.32
C VAL A 126 4.75 4.76 0.54
N PHE A 127 4.23 4.88 -0.70
CA PHE A 127 4.03 3.71 -1.55
C PHE A 127 5.35 3.03 -1.92
N ARG A 128 6.46 3.75 -2.10
CA ARG A 128 7.77 3.13 -2.36
C ARG A 128 8.18 2.21 -1.22
N ASP A 129 8.14 2.72 0.01
CA ASP A 129 8.56 1.93 1.18
C ASP A 129 7.63 0.72 1.37
N THR A 130 6.32 0.93 1.20
CA THR A 130 5.34 -0.15 1.35
C THR A 130 5.48 -1.22 0.26
N PHE A 131 5.70 -0.81 -1.00
CA PHE A 131 5.90 -1.75 -2.09
C PHE A 131 7.24 -2.48 -1.95
N ALA A 132 8.29 -1.84 -1.43
CA ALA A 132 9.59 -2.47 -1.20
C ALA A 132 9.48 -3.72 -0.31
N GLU A 133 8.57 -3.75 0.67
CA GLU A 133 8.35 -4.92 1.53
C GLU A 133 7.71 -6.10 0.80
N VAL A 134 6.83 -5.85 -0.18
CA VAL A 134 6.08 -6.91 -0.89
C VAL A 134 6.69 -7.29 -2.25
N LEU A 135 7.60 -6.47 -2.78
CA LEU A 135 8.24 -6.68 -4.09
C LEU A 135 9.09 -7.95 -4.16
N PRO A 136 9.91 -8.32 -3.15
CA PRO A 136 10.70 -9.56 -3.20
C PRO A 136 9.81 -10.80 -3.32
N GLU A 137 8.68 -10.80 -2.61
CA GLU A 137 7.70 -11.88 -2.71
C GLU A 137 7.03 -11.89 -4.09
N ALA A 138 6.63 -10.72 -4.60
CA ALA A 138 6.02 -10.61 -5.92
C ALA A 138 6.96 -11.06 -7.05
N ALA A 139 8.23 -10.68 -6.97
CA ALA A 139 9.27 -11.09 -7.92
C ALA A 139 9.40 -12.63 -7.95
N ALA A 140 9.29 -13.28 -6.79
CA ALA A 140 9.34 -14.74 -6.71
C ALA A 140 8.17 -15.44 -7.43
N LEU A 141 7.03 -14.76 -7.61
CA LEU A 141 5.83 -15.28 -8.26
C LEU A 141 5.82 -15.11 -9.79
N VAL A 142 6.75 -14.34 -10.36
CA VAL A 142 6.79 -14.01 -11.81
C VAL A 142 8.05 -14.54 -12.51
N LYS A 143 8.56 -15.69 -12.05
CA LYS A 143 9.74 -16.38 -12.58
C LYS A 143 9.58 -16.97 -13.98
N ASP A 144 8.38 -16.91 -14.55
CA ASP A 144 8.13 -17.51 -15.85
C ASP A 144 8.86 -16.74 -16.97
N PRO A 145 9.56 -17.42 -17.90
CA PRO A 145 10.32 -16.77 -18.97
C PRO A 145 9.46 -15.85 -19.86
N SER A 146 8.14 -16.08 -19.94
CA SER A 146 7.21 -15.25 -20.71
C SER A 146 7.09 -13.83 -20.14
N VAL A 147 7.13 -13.69 -18.81
CA VAL A 147 6.94 -12.39 -18.13
C VAL A 147 8.23 -11.82 -17.55
N SER A 148 9.22 -12.67 -17.24
CA SER A 148 10.49 -12.29 -16.60
C SER A 148 11.22 -11.15 -17.32
N LYS A 149 11.34 -11.19 -18.66
CA LYS A 149 11.98 -10.14 -19.47
C LYS A 149 11.34 -8.77 -19.27
N SER A 150 10.02 -8.74 -19.19
CA SER A 150 9.26 -7.51 -18.96
C SER A 150 9.49 -6.97 -17.55
N ILE A 151 9.55 -7.84 -16.54
CA ILE A 151 9.83 -7.47 -15.15
C ILE A 151 11.27 -7.00 -14.96
N GLU A 152 12.23 -7.68 -15.58
CA GLU A 152 13.65 -7.29 -15.55
C GLU A 152 13.85 -5.89 -16.14
N ARG A 153 13.15 -5.57 -17.24
CA ARG A 153 13.13 -4.21 -17.79
C ARG A 153 12.59 -3.19 -16.78
N ILE A 154 11.55 -3.52 -16.02
CA ILE A 154 11.00 -2.64 -14.97
C ILE A 154 12.06 -2.38 -13.89
N PHE A 155 12.74 -3.42 -13.40
CA PHE A 155 13.80 -3.27 -12.39
C PHE A 155 14.96 -2.41 -12.89
N LYS A 156 15.38 -2.59 -14.14
CA LYS A 156 16.40 -1.73 -14.76
C LYS A 156 15.95 -0.26 -14.80
N ILE A 157 14.69 0.02 -15.12
CA ILE A 157 14.15 1.39 -15.10
C ILE A 157 14.16 1.97 -13.68
N TRP A 158 13.89 1.15 -12.66
CA TRP A 158 13.95 1.60 -11.26
C TRP A 158 15.36 1.92 -10.81
N GLU A 159 16.35 1.15 -11.27
CA GLU A 159 17.79 1.40 -11.07
C GLU A 159 18.23 2.71 -11.74
N ASP A 160 18.00 2.86 -13.06
CA ASP A 160 18.35 4.06 -13.84
C ASP A 160 17.74 5.35 -13.25
N ARG A 161 16.54 5.26 -12.68
CA ARG A 161 15.83 6.40 -12.07
C ARG A 161 16.08 6.55 -10.58
N ASN A 162 16.97 5.74 -10.00
CA ASN A 162 17.28 5.70 -8.58
C ASN A 162 16.01 5.65 -7.71
N VAL A 163 15.05 4.81 -8.11
CA VAL A 163 13.77 4.60 -7.43
C VAL A 163 13.99 3.86 -6.12
N TYR A 164 14.80 2.81 -6.19
CA TYR A 164 15.28 2.02 -5.06
C TYR A 164 16.81 1.98 -5.10
N PRO A 165 17.47 1.79 -3.95
CA PRO A 165 18.91 1.60 -3.91
C PRO A 165 19.31 0.32 -4.66
N GLU A 166 20.51 0.32 -5.22
CA GLU A 166 21.05 -0.78 -6.03
C GLU A 166 20.99 -2.12 -5.31
N GLU A 167 21.28 -2.14 -4.00
CA GLU A 167 21.18 -3.34 -3.15
C GLU A 167 19.78 -3.98 -3.20
N THR A 168 18.72 -3.16 -3.16
CA THR A 168 17.35 -3.66 -3.29
C THR A 168 17.08 -4.19 -4.68
N ILE A 169 17.55 -3.51 -5.73
CA ILE A 169 17.40 -3.96 -7.11
C ILE A 169 18.07 -5.32 -7.32
N VAL A 170 19.27 -5.52 -6.77
CA VAL A 170 19.99 -6.81 -6.83
C VAL A 170 19.15 -7.92 -6.19
N ILE A 171 18.63 -7.72 -4.97
CA ILE A 171 17.78 -8.69 -4.28
C ILE A 171 16.54 -9.06 -5.12
N LEU A 172 15.91 -8.07 -5.77
CA LEU A 172 14.75 -8.30 -6.64
C LEU A 172 15.10 -9.08 -7.91
N LYS A 173 16.25 -8.77 -8.53
CA LYS A 173 16.74 -9.49 -9.71
C LYS A 173 17.11 -10.94 -9.37
N GLU A 174 17.73 -11.18 -8.22
CA GLU A 174 18.00 -12.52 -7.71
C GLU A 174 16.70 -13.29 -7.42
N ALA A 175 15.71 -12.64 -6.83
CA ALA A 175 14.39 -13.23 -6.60
C ALA A 175 13.67 -13.61 -7.90
N LEU A 176 13.95 -12.91 -9.01
CA LEU A 176 13.41 -13.19 -10.34
C LEU A 176 14.18 -14.31 -11.07
N SER A 177 15.52 -14.34 -10.96
CA SER A 177 16.38 -15.27 -11.70
C SER A 177 16.58 -16.62 -11.00
N SER A 178 16.49 -16.66 -9.68
CA SER A 178 16.69 -17.89 -8.92
C SER A 178 15.46 -18.79 -9.05
N THR A 179 15.55 -19.86 -9.85
CA THR A 179 14.66 -21.01 -9.73
C THR A 179 14.70 -21.45 -8.26
N PHE A 180 13.59 -21.31 -7.54
CA PHE A 180 13.54 -21.61 -6.11
C PHE A 180 13.73 -23.13 -5.93
N LYS A 181 14.97 -23.61 -5.82
CA LYS A 181 15.22 -24.82 -5.05
C LYS A 181 14.91 -24.44 -3.61
N SER A 182 13.78 -24.95 -3.10
CA SER A 182 13.27 -24.82 -1.74
C SER A 182 14.31 -24.35 -0.72
N GLN A 183 14.29 -23.06 -0.38
CA GLN A 183 14.95 -22.55 0.81
C GLN A 183 13.91 -22.47 1.93
N LYS A 184 13.70 -23.62 2.58
CA LYS A 184 13.21 -23.68 3.96
C LYS A 184 14.32 -23.13 4.86
N GLN A 185 14.63 -21.84 4.79
CA GLN A 185 15.56 -21.20 5.73
C GLN A 185 15.42 -19.68 5.75
N GLN A 186 14.28 -19.18 6.20
CA GLN A 186 14.19 -17.81 6.73
C GLN A 186 13.18 -17.75 7.87
N LYS A 187 13.56 -18.45 8.95
CA LYS A 187 13.15 -18.12 10.32
C LYS A 187 14.36 -18.33 11.23
N GLU A 188 15.44 -17.55 11.01
CA GLU A 188 16.56 -17.42 11.96
C GLU A 188 17.14 -15.99 12.01
N THR A 189 16.34 -14.96 11.73
CA THR A 189 16.81 -13.57 11.84
C THR A 189 15.81 -12.69 12.57
N GLN A 190 15.32 -13.15 13.73
CA GLN A 190 14.87 -12.24 14.79
C GLN A 190 14.86 -12.91 16.18
N ASN A 191 16.02 -13.33 16.69
CA ASN A 191 16.30 -13.33 18.14
C ASN A 191 17.81 -13.46 18.40
N LYS A 192 18.55 -12.35 18.28
CA LYS A 192 19.84 -12.21 18.97
C LYS A 192 19.74 -11.05 19.95
N GLN A 193 19.16 -11.35 21.11
CA GLN A 193 19.51 -10.67 22.34
C GLN A 193 21.00 -10.92 22.66
N PRO A 194 21.75 -9.89 23.12
CA PRO A 194 23.13 -10.05 23.52
C PRO A 194 23.17 -10.58 24.96
N THR A 195 23.45 -11.87 25.16
CA THR A 195 23.75 -12.35 26.52
C THR A 195 25.03 -13.20 26.58
N LYS A 196 26.04 -12.57 27.20
CA LYS A 196 27.00 -13.15 28.16
C LYS A 196 28.04 -14.16 27.63
N SER A 197 29.09 -13.63 27.00
CA SER A 197 30.38 -14.32 26.78
C SER A 197 31.49 -13.95 27.78
N TRP A 198 31.16 -13.47 28.99
CA TRP A 198 32.17 -13.04 29.99
C TRP A 198 32.75 -14.18 30.87
N LYS A 199 32.12 -15.37 30.96
CA LYS A 199 32.51 -16.37 31.98
C LYS A 199 33.74 -17.24 31.66
N LYS A 200 34.36 -17.13 30.48
CA LYS A 200 35.54 -17.96 30.15
C LYS A 200 36.88 -17.39 30.62
N SER A 201 36.93 -16.10 31.00
CA SER A 201 38.18 -15.48 31.45
C SER A 201 38.49 -15.72 32.94
N GLN A 202 37.48 -15.88 33.80
CA GLN A 202 37.70 -16.08 35.25
C GLN A 202 38.30 -17.45 35.63
N SER A 203 38.11 -18.49 34.80
CA SER A 203 38.59 -19.85 35.12
C SER A 203 40.11 -19.99 34.93
N LYS A 204 40.71 -19.22 34.00
CA LYS A 204 42.17 -19.25 33.78
C LYS A 204 42.93 -18.41 34.81
N GLU A 205 42.35 -17.30 35.28
CA GLU A 205 42.94 -16.45 36.32
C GLU A 205 42.98 -17.18 37.68
N LEU A 206 41.89 -17.88 38.05
CA LEU A 206 41.82 -18.64 39.31
C LEU A 206 42.72 -19.88 39.34
N LEU A 207 43.07 -20.44 38.18
CA LEU A 207 44.02 -21.56 38.10
C LEU A 207 45.47 -21.07 38.17
N ARG A 208 45.76 -19.83 37.72
CA ARG A 208 47.08 -19.21 37.81
C ARG A 208 47.40 -18.77 39.25
N LEU A 209 46.41 -18.25 39.98
CA LEU A 209 46.57 -17.85 41.39
C LEU A 209 46.66 -19.03 42.37
N LYS A 210 46.10 -20.20 42.04
CA LYS A 210 46.27 -21.42 42.86
C LYS A 210 47.64 -22.09 42.67
N ARG A 211 48.33 -21.87 41.54
CA ARG A 211 49.69 -22.38 41.31
C ARG A 211 50.78 -21.56 41.99
N LEU A 212 50.54 -20.29 42.30
CA LEU A 212 51.52 -19.43 42.98
C LEU A 212 51.53 -19.60 44.51
N ASN A 213 50.40 -20.00 45.12
CA ASN A 213 50.31 -20.14 46.58
C ASN A 213 50.89 -21.46 47.14
N VAL A 214 51.26 -22.41 46.27
CA VAL A 214 51.91 -23.68 46.65
C VAL A 214 53.44 -23.55 46.68
N VAL A 215 54.00 -22.55 45.97
CA VAL A 215 55.46 -22.33 45.92
C VAL A 215 55.94 -21.45 47.09
N ALA A 216 55.05 -20.75 47.79
CA ALA A 216 55.38 -19.88 48.93
C ALA A 216 55.28 -20.57 50.32
N ARG A 217 55.13 -21.91 50.38
CA ARG A 217 55.08 -22.69 51.63
C ARG A 217 56.02 -23.90 51.61
N LYS A 218 57.24 -23.70 51.15
CA LYS A 218 58.38 -24.56 51.44
C LYS A 218 59.59 -23.68 51.67
#